data_AF-A0A662W992-F1
#
_entry.id   AF-A0A662W992-F1
#
_cell.length_a   1.000
_cell.length_b   1.000
_cell.length_c   1.000
_cell.angle_alpha   90.00
_cell.angle_beta   90.00
_cell.angle_gamma   90.00
#
_symmetry.space_group_name_H-M   'P 1'
#
loop_
_entity.id
_entity.type
_entity.pdbx_description
1 polymer ?
#
loop_
_entity_poly.entity_id
_entity_poly.type
_entity_poly.pdbx_seq_one_letter_code
_entity_poly.pdbx_strand_id
1 'polypeptide(L)'
;MQRVRIGGSEAVFLENDEKDVLGYAVWYTISRTLVHKDDLHAWFDKHGLSRFKPADPKHGDAFKRVCSEYREKKIDESTDSETFLLLRPLETGLTRKIVLEKRKEGKKLSYNVVGEIAYDEKSRNVNYSLRTADPAVRDIVKEILDRFEREKDCYTDEHIRKILHRILDSCNRVKLKPSGGIYFIPLDDFYWIERFSKIVEEIKKIDPNNRTEIWYAPIVNTERHRRMLEIKVEDTLEEILNSAIERLLKIDSQDPSKVRQVDEIAKQIEHATRMAEKYTKMLKVSLN
;
A
#
# COMPACT_ATOMS: atom_id res chain seq x y z
N MET A 1 -4.29 36.19 20.07
CA MET A 1 -5.21 36.25 18.90
C MET A 1 -5.04 37.60 18.20
N GLN A 2 -4.22 37.65 17.16
CA GLN A 2 -4.12 38.85 16.31
C GLN A 2 -5.04 38.70 15.11
N ARG A 3 -5.85 39.73 14.84
CA ARG A 3 -6.69 39.82 13.65
C ARG A 3 -6.08 40.85 12.72
N VAL A 4 -5.80 40.46 11.49
CA VAL A 4 -5.30 41.37 10.46
C VAL A 4 -6.27 41.33 9.28
N ARG A 5 -6.70 42.51 8.84
CA ARG A 5 -7.47 42.65 7.60
C ARG A 5 -6.52 42.86 6.43
N ILE A 6 -6.56 41.95 5.47
CA ILE A 6 -5.84 42.08 4.20
C ILE A 6 -6.88 41.97 3.09
N GLY A 7 -7.02 43.02 2.28
CA GLY A 7 -7.86 42.99 1.07
C GLY A 7 -9.33 42.60 1.29
N GLY A 8 -9.94 43.01 2.40
CA GLY A 8 -11.34 42.70 2.72
C GLY A 8 -11.58 41.32 3.32
N SER A 9 -10.54 40.51 3.51
CA SER A 9 -10.62 39.22 4.22
C SER A 9 -9.98 39.35 5.61
N GLU A 10 -10.61 38.77 6.64
CA GLU A 10 -10.01 38.63 7.98
C GLU A 10 -9.15 37.37 8.04
N ALA A 11 -7.85 37.57 8.27
CA ALA A 11 -6.94 36.49 8.65
C ALA A 11 -6.80 36.48 10.18
N VAL A 12 -7.03 35.31 10.78
CA VAL A 12 -6.81 35.08 12.21
C VAL A 12 -5.50 34.33 12.36
N PHE A 13 -4.52 34.98 12.98
CA PHE A 13 -3.26 34.35 13.36
C PHE A 13 -3.42 33.74 14.76
N LEU A 14 -3.37 32.41 14.82
CA LEU A 14 -3.19 31.68 16.08
C LEU A 14 -1.67 31.59 16.32
N GLU A 15 -1.17 32.39 17.26
CA GLU A 15 0.13 32.11 17.88
C GLU A 15 -0.03 30.80 18.64
N ASN A 16 0.37 29.68 18.03
CA ASN A 16 0.29 28.37 18.67
C ASN A 16 1.57 28.13 19.47
N ASP A 17 1.46 28.13 20.79
CA ASP A 17 2.36 27.32 21.61
C ASP A 17 2.10 25.85 21.24
N GLU A 18 3.14 25.05 20.99
CA GLU A 18 3.03 23.60 20.72
C GLU A 18 2.21 22.84 21.79
N LYS A 19 2.09 23.43 22.98
CA LYS A 19 1.30 22.90 24.10
C LYS A 19 -0.21 22.89 23.87
N ASP A 20 -0.73 23.57 22.84
CA ASP A 20 -2.16 23.64 22.55
C ASP A 20 -2.60 22.77 21.36
N VAL A 21 -1.77 21.81 20.94
CA VAL A 21 -2.06 20.89 19.82
C VAL A 21 -2.29 19.48 20.34
N LEU A 22 -3.43 18.86 20.00
CA LEU A 22 -3.73 17.47 20.35
C LEU A 22 -2.96 16.47 19.47
N GLY A 23 -2.68 16.87 18.23
CA GLY A 23 -2.04 16.06 17.21
C GLY A 23 -2.31 16.61 15.82
N TYR A 24 -2.23 15.77 14.81
CA TYR A 24 -2.31 16.19 13.41
C TYR A 24 -3.31 15.36 12.62
N ALA A 25 -4.11 16.03 11.79
CA ALA A 25 -4.80 15.38 10.68
C ALA A 25 -3.78 15.12 9.57
N VAL A 26 -3.69 13.89 9.08
CA VAL A 26 -2.73 13.41 8.08
C VAL A 26 -3.47 12.81 6.91
N TRP A 27 -3.11 13.21 5.70
CA TRP A 27 -3.59 12.62 4.44
C TRP A 27 -2.45 12.51 3.44
N TYR A 28 -2.58 11.61 2.48
CA TYR A 28 -1.49 11.32 1.57
C TYR A 28 -1.99 10.76 0.24
N THR A 29 -1.14 10.88 -0.77
CA THR A 29 -1.27 10.23 -2.07
C THR A 29 -0.01 9.41 -2.29
N ILE A 30 -0.13 8.12 -2.60
CA ILE A 30 1.00 7.32 -3.10
C ILE A 30 0.74 7.02 -4.57
N SER A 31 1.55 7.61 -5.45
CA SER A 31 1.49 7.39 -6.89
C SER A 31 2.33 6.18 -7.28
N ARG A 32 2.14 5.69 -8.51
CA ARG A 32 2.97 4.62 -9.06
C ARG A 32 4.44 4.97 -8.88
N THR A 33 5.18 4.08 -8.25
CA THR A 33 6.60 4.25 -7.97
C THR A 33 7.31 2.91 -8.05
N LEU A 34 8.60 2.97 -8.29
CA LEU A 34 9.50 1.83 -8.28
C LEU A 34 10.81 2.29 -7.62
N VAL A 35 11.13 1.73 -6.46
CA VAL A 35 12.31 2.12 -5.67
C VAL A 35 13.14 0.89 -5.39
N HIS A 36 14.44 0.92 -5.73
CA HIS A 36 15.33 -0.20 -5.45
C HIS A 36 15.45 -0.45 -3.94
N LYS A 37 15.59 -1.71 -3.54
CA LYS A 37 15.59 -2.08 -2.13
C LYS A 37 16.69 -1.40 -1.32
N ASP A 38 17.89 -1.29 -1.92
CA ASP A 38 19.04 -0.70 -1.25
C ASP A 38 18.82 0.79 -0.95
N ASP A 39 18.24 1.53 -1.90
CA ASP A 39 17.89 2.94 -1.73
C ASP A 39 16.84 3.11 -0.64
N LEU A 40 15.75 2.34 -0.70
CA LEU A 40 14.69 2.42 0.31
C LEU A 40 15.23 2.08 1.70
N HIS A 41 16.05 1.04 1.80
CA HIS A 41 16.67 0.62 3.05
C HIS A 41 17.59 1.71 3.62
N ALA A 42 18.44 2.29 2.78
CA ALA A 42 19.31 3.40 3.16
C ALA A 42 18.51 4.61 3.66
N TRP A 43 17.39 4.95 3.01
CA TRP A 43 16.53 6.04 3.47
C TRP A 43 15.88 5.75 4.81
N PHE A 44 15.43 4.51 5.05
CA PHE A 44 14.87 4.12 6.35
C PHE A 44 15.89 4.28 7.47
N ASP A 45 17.13 3.86 7.23
CA ASP A 45 18.20 4.00 8.21
C ASP A 45 18.58 5.49 8.40
N LYS A 46 18.73 6.24 7.31
CA LYS A 46 19.03 7.69 7.31
C LYS A 46 18.00 8.51 8.09
N HIS A 47 16.71 8.19 7.96
CA HIS A 47 15.62 8.95 8.58
C HIS A 47 15.11 8.34 9.89
N GLY A 48 15.84 7.38 10.46
CA GLY A 48 15.54 6.82 11.78
C GLY A 48 14.24 6.01 11.83
N LEU A 49 13.93 5.29 10.74
CA LEU A 49 12.75 4.42 10.58
C LEU A 49 13.11 2.93 10.57
N SER A 50 14.31 2.53 11.01
CA SER A 50 14.80 1.15 10.92
C SER A 50 13.84 0.10 11.51
N ARG A 51 13.06 0.45 12.55
CA ARG A 51 12.04 -0.45 13.14
C ARG A 51 10.91 -0.84 12.16
N PHE A 52 10.67 -0.02 11.14
CA PHE A 52 9.63 -0.22 10.12
C PHE A 52 10.19 -0.70 8.78
N LYS A 53 11.51 -0.92 8.71
CA LYS A 53 12.20 -1.35 7.51
C LYS A 53 11.51 -2.58 6.93
N PRO A 54 11.05 -2.54 5.66
CA PRO A 54 10.41 -3.69 5.05
C PRO A 54 11.41 -4.82 4.83
N ALA A 55 10.92 -6.06 4.85
CA ALA A 55 11.70 -7.19 4.33
C ALA A 55 11.92 -7.01 2.82
N ASP A 56 12.96 -7.63 2.28
CA ASP A 56 13.29 -7.61 0.86
C ASP A 56 12.09 -8.00 -0.01
N PRO A 57 11.93 -7.36 -1.19
CA PRO A 57 10.90 -7.73 -2.13
C PRO A 57 11.10 -9.18 -2.58
N LYS A 58 9.99 -9.94 -2.64
CA LYS A 58 10.03 -11.31 -3.12
C LYS A 58 10.07 -11.32 -4.64
N HIS A 59 11.15 -11.84 -5.21
CA HIS A 59 11.33 -11.97 -6.66
C HIS A 59 10.16 -12.72 -7.32
N GLY A 60 9.65 -13.79 -6.70
CA GLY A 60 8.47 -14.51 -7.19
C GLY A 60 7.21 -13.64 -7.32
N ASP A 61 7.02 -12.67 -6.41
CA ASP A 61 5.89 -11.74 -6.50
C ASP A 61 6.12 -10.67 -7.59
N ALA A 62 7.37 -10.23 -7.79
CA ALA A 62 7.73 -9.39 -8.92
C ALA A 62 7.46 -10.11 -10.26
N PHE A 63 7.85 -11.39 -10.39
CA PHE A 63 7.56 -12.21 -11.57
C PHE A 63 6.06 -12.32 -11.85
N LYS A 64 5.24 -12.64 -10.83
CA LYS A 64 3.78 -12.70 -10.96
C LYS A 64 3.21 -11.37 -11.45
N ARG A 65 3.67 -10.26 -10.86
CA ARG A 65 3.21 -8.91 -11.17
C ARG A 65 3.55 -8.54 -12.61
N VAL A 66 4.81 -8.71 -13.02
CA VAL A 66 5.23 -8.47 -14.42
C VAL A 66 4.39 -9.31 -15.37
N CYS A 67 4.27 -10.63 -15.15
CA CYS A 67 3.46 -11.50 -16.01
C CYS A 67 1.97 -11.12 -16.05
N SER A 68 1.41 -10.59 -14.96
CA SER A 68 -0.01 -10.21 -14.90
C SER A 68 -0.35 -9.07 -15.86
N GLU A 69 0.62 -8.20 -16.17
CA GLU A 69 0.44 -7.10 -17.14
C GLU A 69 0.43 -7.61 -18.60
N TYR A 70 0.88 -8.85 -18.84
CA TYR A 70 0.80 -9.55 -20.14
C TYR A 70 -0.22 -10.70 -20.10
N ARG A 71 -1.24 -10.60 -19.23
CA ARG A 71 -2.33 -11.60 -19.18
C ARG A 71 -3.03 -11.74 -20.53
N GLU A 72 -3.15 -10.64 -21.27
CA GLU A 72 -3.66 -10.60 -22.62
C GLU A 72 -3.05 -9.41 -23.36
N LYS A 73 -2.36 -9.69 -24.47
CA LYS A 73 -1.72 -8.67 -25.32
C LYS A 73 -2.07 -8.96 -26.78
N LYS A 74 -2.72 -8.01 -27.46
CA LYS A 74 -2.93 -8.09 -28.90
C LYS A 74 -1.58 -7.94 -29.60
N ILE A 75 -1.22 -8.88 -30.48
CA ILE A 75 0.07 -8.89 -31.19
C ILE A 75 -0.09 -8.73 -32.70
N ASP A 76 -1.28 -9.00 -33.23
CA ASP A 76 -1.58 -8.84 -34.66
C ASP A 76 -3.06 -8.56 -34.88
N GLU A 77 -3.36 -7.81 -35.93
CA GLU A 77 -4.70 -7.47 -36.38
C GLU A 77 -4.78 -7.58 -37.91
N SER A 78 -5.62 -8.49 -38.38
CA SER A 78 -5.98 -8.63 -39.78
C SER A 78 -7.44 -8.27 -39.97
N THR A 79 -7.85 -7.97 -41.20
CA THR A 79 -9.24 -7.68 -41.57
C THR A 79 -10.23 -8.77 -41.14
N ASP A 80 -9.76 -10.01 -40.99
CA ASP A 80 -10.57 -11.19 -40.72
C ASP A 80 -10.34 -11.82 -39.34
N SER A 81 -9.29 -11.44 -38.61
CA SER A 81 -8.99 -11.99 -37.28
C SER A 81 -7.99 -11.17 -36.47
N GLU A 82 -8.08 -11.29 -35.15
CA GLU A 82 -7.13 -10.73 -34.19
C GLU A 82 -6.32 -11.86 -33.55
N THR A 83 -5.02 -11.64 -33.31
CA THR A 83 -4.17 -12.59 -32.58
C THR A 83 -3.72 -11.98 -31.26
N PHE A 84 -3.88 -12.74 -30.18
CA PHE A 84 -3.50 -12.37 -28.83
C PHE A 84 -2.44 -13.33 -28.28
N LEU A 85 -1.41 -12.78 -27.63
CA LEU A 85 -0.54 -13.50 -26.72
C LEU A 85 -1.15 -13.46 -25.32
N LEU A 86 -1.30 -14.63 -24.71
CA LEU A 86 -1.85 -14.79 -23.38
C LEU A 86 -0.83 -15.48 -22.47
N LEU A 87 -0.59 -14.91 -21.28
CA LEU A 87 0.05 -15.64 -20.19
C LEU A 87 -1.00 -16.27 -19.28
N ARG A 88 -0.90 -17.59 -19.07
CA ARG A 88 -1.85 -18.36 -18.27
C ARG A 88 -1.15 -19.06 -17.11
N PRO A 89 -1.56 -18.82 -15.85
CA PRO A 89 -0.99 -19.53 -14.71
C PRO A 89 -1.27 -21.03 -14.80
N LEU A 90 -0.28 -21.82 -14.35
CA LEU A 90 -0.52 -23.20 -13.96
C LEU A 90 -1.06 -23.24 -12.52
N GLU A 91 -1.74 -24.34 -12.18
CA GLU A 91 -2.33 -24.53 -10.85
C GLU A 91 -1.29 -24.47 -9.73
N THR A 92 -0.06 -24.89 -10.02
CA THR A 92 1.04 -24.90 -9.07
C THR A 92 2.25 -24.14 -9.62
N GLY A 93 2.93 -23.44 -8.71
CA GLY A 93 4.22 -22.79 -8.98
C GLY A 93 4.17 -21.45 -9.70
N LEU A 94 5.36 -21.02 -10.11
CA LEU A 94 5.63 -19.73 -10.76
C LEU A 94 5.84 -19.92 -12.26
N THR A 95 5.05 -20.80 -12.87
CA THR A 95 5.07 -21.08 -14.31
C THR A 95 3.85 -20.47 -14.98
N ARG A 96 4.05 -19.91 -16.17
CA ARG A 96 3.01 -19.40 -17.06
C ARG A 96 3.13 -20.07 -18.42
N LYS A 97 2.01 -20.60 -18.93
CA LYS A 97 1.90 -21.00 -20.33
C LYS A 97 1.79 -19.76 -21.20
N ILE A 98 2.53 -19.74 -22.29
CA ILE A 98 2.46 -18.74 -23.35
C ILE A 98 1.53 -19.30 -24.42
N VAL A 99 0.43 -18.61 -24.68
CA VAL A 99 -0.60 -19.07 -25.61
C VAL A 99 -0.84 -18.04 -26.68
N LEU A 100 -0.93 -18.48 -27.93
CA LEU A 100 -1.48 -17.70 -29.03
C LEU A 100 -2.96 -18.05 -29.20
N GLU A 101 -3.82 -17.05 -29.04
CA GLU A 101 -5.25 -17.16 -29.28
C GLU A 101 -5.64 -16.30 -30.48
N LYS A 102 -6.26 -16.90 -31.49
CA LYS A 102 -6.87 -16.15 -32.60
C LYS A 102 -8.36 -16.00 -32.37
N ARG A 103 -8.90 -14.80 -32.63
CA ARG A 103 -10.33 -14.47 -32.51
C ARG A 103 -10.84 -13.86 -33.81
N LYS A 104 -12.12 -14.08 -34.13
CA LYS A 104 -12.86 -13.35 -35.18
C LYS A 104 -14.21 -12.96 -34.60
N GLU A 105 -14.53 -11.66 -34.64
CA GLU A 105 -15.78 -11.12 -34.10
C GLU A 105 -16.05 -11.59 -32.65
N GLY A 106 -15.01 -11.59 -31.82
CA GLY A 106 -15.08 -12.05 -30.42
C GLY A 106 -15.17 -13.57 -30.23
N LYS A 107 -15.33 -14.37 -31.30
CA LYS A 107 -15.32 -15.83 -31.24
C LYS A 107 -13.91 -16.37 -31.36
N LYS A 108 -13.57 -17.31 -30.47
CA LYS A 108 -12.29 -18.01 -30.44
C LYS A 108 -12.14 -18.93 -31.66
N LEU A 109 -11.13 -18.68 -32.48
CA LEU A 109 -10.77 -19.50 -33.66
C LEU A 109 -9.70 -20.55 -33.35
N SER A 110 -8.69 -20.20 -32.56
CA SER A 110 -7.61 -21.15 -32.19
C SER A 110 -6.99 -20.81 -30.84
N TYR A 111 -6.32 -21.79 -30.24
CA TYR A 111 -5.68 -21.68 -28.93
C TYR A 111 -4.48 -22.60 -28.83
N ASN A 112 -3.31 -22.05 -29.10
CA ASN A 112 -2.10 -22.82 -29.25
C ASN A 112 -1.14 -22.47 -28.13
N VAL A 113 -0.81 -23.44 -27.28
CA VAL A 113 0.28 -23.29 -26.30
C VAL A 113 1.59 -23.30 -27.07
N VAL A 114 2.25 -22.14 -27.13
CA VAL A 114 3.49 -21.93 -27.90
C VAL A 114 4.73 -21.89 -27.03
N GLY A 115 4.61 -22.05 -25.72
CA GLY A 115 5.75 -22.03 -24.84
C GLY A 115 5.37 -21.91 -23.37
N GLU A 116 6.39 -21.79 -22.54
CA GLU A 116 6.27 -21.62 -21.10
C GLU A 116 7.35 -20.67 -20.60
N ILE A 117 7.04 -19.91 -19.56
CA ILE A 117 7.97 -19.05 -18.83
C ILE A 117 7.79 -19.31 -17.34
N ALA A 118 8.88 -19.52 -16.62
CA ALA A 118 8.86 -19.92 -15.22
C ALA A 118 9.97 -19.23 -14.41
N TYR A 119 9.61 -18.71 -13.24
CA TYR A 119 10.61 -18.32 -12.25
C TYR A 119 11.01 -19.53 -11.40
N ASP A 120 12.31 -19.80 -11.33
CA ASP A 120 12.89 -20.83 -10.47
C ASP A 120 13.44 -20.19 -9.20
N GLU A 121 12.83 -20.53 -8.05
CA GLU A 121 13.22 -19.99 -6.76
C GLU A 121 14.63 -20.40 -6.32
N LYS A 122 15.15 -21.54 -6.80
CA LYS A 122 16.50 -22.03 -6.44
C LYS A 122 17.57 -21.24 -7.18
N SER A 123 17.45 -21.13 -8.49
CA SER A 123 18.41 -20.37 -9.30
C SER A 123 18.16 -18.86 -9.27
N ARG A 124 16.98 -18.42 -8.79
CA ARG A 124 16.49 -17.04 -8.82
C ARG A 124 16.43 -16.43 -10.22
N ASN A 125 16.31 -17.28 -11.24
CA ASN A 125 16.26 -16.89 -12.64
C ASN A 125 14.91 -17.22 -13.27
N VAL A 126 14.59 -16.51 -14.35
CA VAL A 126 13.43 -16.81 -15.19
C VAL A 126 13.89 -17.65 -16.38
N ASN A 127 13.37 -18.87 -16.46
CA ASN A 127 13.60 -19.80 -17.56
C ASN A 127 12.41 -19.75 -18.52
N TYR A 128 12.64 -19.95 -19.81
CA TYR A 128 11.56 -20.02 -20.78
C TYR A 128 11.86 -21.02 -21.90
N SER A 129 10.80 -21.52 -22.54
CA SER A 129 10.88 -22.33 -23.75
C SER A 129 9.82 -21.89 -24.74
N LEU A 130 10.19 -21.80 -26.03
CA LEU A 130 9.30 -21.43 -27.11
C LEU A 130 9.27 -22.52 -28.18
N ARG A 131 8.07 -22.86 -28.63
CA ARG A 131 7.74 -23.80 -29.71
C ARG A 131 7.22 -23.06 -30.94
N THR A 132 7.51 -21.76 -31.05
CA THR A 132 7.10 -20.89 -32.16
C THR A 132 8.28 -20.08 -32.68
N ALA A 133 8.27 -19.80 -33.98
CA ALA A 133 9.21 -18.91 -34.63
C ALA A 133 8.71 -17.46 -34.72
N ASP A 134 7.49 -17.18 -34.25
CA ASP A 134 6.87 -15.85 -34.29
C ASP A 134 7.73 -14.80 -33.57
N PRO A 135 8.23 -13.77 -34.28
CA PRO A 135 9.07 -12.73 -33.69
C PRO A 135 8.36 -11.94 -32.60
N ALA A 136 7.06 -11.65 -32.73
CA ALA A 136 6.32 -10.86 -31.75
C ALA A 136 6.24 -11.57 -30.40
N VAL A 137 6.13 -12.91 -30.40
CA VAL A 137 6.18 -13.72 -29.18
C VAL A 137 7.55 -13.60 -28.51
N ARG A 138 8.63 -13.67 -29.28
CA ARG A 138 10.00 -13.57 -28.75
C ARG A 138 10.27 -12.20 -28.15
N ASP A 139 9.82 -11.14 -28.83
CA ASP A 139 10.01 -9.75 -28.37
C ASP A 139 9.26 -9.50 -27.06
N ILE A 140 8.02 -9.98 -26.93
CA ILE A 140 7.26 -9.87 -25.67
C ILE A 140 7.90 -10.67 -24.55
N VAL A 141 8.38 -11.89 -24.82
CA VAL A 141 9.09 -12.67 -23.80
C VAL A 141 10.36 -11.96 -23.35
N LYS A 142 11.13 -11.38 -24.28
CA LYS A 142 12.30 -10.57 -23.95
C LYS A 142 11.92 -9.35 -23.11
N GLU A 143 10.85 -8.65 -23.47
CA GLU A 143 10.33 -7.51 -22.72
C GLU A 143 9.99 -7.90 -21.26
N ILE A 144 9.34 -9.05 -21.07
CA ILE A 144 9.03 -9.60 -19.74
C ILE A 144 10.31 -9.88 -18.94
N LEU A 145 11.33 -10.49 -19.56
CA LEU A 145 12.61 -10.80 -18.90
C LEU A 145 13.35 -9.53 -18.49
N ASP A 146 13.50 -8.58 -19.42
CA ASP A 146 14.18 -7.31 -19.18
C ASP A 146 13.47 -6.51 -18.08
N ARG A 147 12.14 -6.55 -18.07
CA ARG A 147 11.33 -5.90 -17.05
C ARG A 147 11.42 -6.58 -15.70
N PHE A 148 11.38 -7.91 -15.65
CA PHE A 148 11.60 -8.66 -14.42
C PHE A 148 12.94 -8.30 -13.80
N GLU A 149 14.02 -8.28 -14.60
CA GLU A 149 15.36 -7.99 -14.10
C GLU A 149 15.47 -6.57 -13.51
N ARG A 150 14.82 -5.57 -14.13
CA ARG A 150 14.77 -4.20 -13.60
C ARG A 150 13.92 -4.03 -12.34
N GLU A 151 12.94 -4.90 -12.13
CA GLU A 151 11.91 -4.71 -11.09
C GLU A 151 11.98 -5.70 -9.94
N LYS A 152 12.75 -6.80 -10.04
CA LYS A 152 12.77 -7.89 -9.06
C LYS A 152 13.24 -7.45 -7.67
N ASP A 153 14.15 -6.48 -7.60
CA ASP A 153 14.70 -5.94 -6.35
C ASP A 153 14.08 -4.58 -5.97
N CYS A 154 12.91 -4.27 -6.52
CA CYS A 154 12.25 -2.99 -6.31
C CYS A 154 10.95 -3.10 -5.49
N TYR A 155 10.74 -2.12 -4.63
CA TYR A 155 9.45 -1.85 -3.99
C TYR A 155 8.55 -1.05 -4.93
N THR A 156 7.25 -1.30 -4.84
CA THR A 156 6.21 -0.62 -5.62
C THR A 156 5.39 0.30 -4.73
N ASP A 157 4.52 1.12 -5.31
CA ASP A 157 3.59 1.97 -4.57
C ASP A 157 2.75 1.20 -3.55
N GLU A 158 2.33 -0.03 -3.88
CA GLU A 158 1.59 -0.89 -2.96
C GLU A 158 2.43 -1.32 -1.76
N HIS A 159 3.73 -1.56 -1.96
CA HIS A 159 4.64 -1.82 -0.84
C HIS A 159 4.79 -0.58 0.03
N ILE A 160 5.00 0.60 -0.56
CA ILE A 160 5.12 1.87 0.16
C ILE A 160 3.85 2.17 0.96
N ARG A 161 2.67 1.96 0.38
CA ARG A 161 1.36 2.12 1.04
C ARG A 161 1.21 1.19 2.24
N LYS A 162 1.58 -0.09 2.09
CA LYS A 162 1.59 -1.05 3.21
C LYS A 162 2.54 -0.64 4.33
N ILE A 163 3.72 -0.11 3.98
CA ILE A 163 4.67 0.36 4.98
C ILE A 163 4.11 1.57 5.74
N LEU A 164 3.57 2.57 5.02
CA LEU A 164 2.92 3.73 5.63
C LEU A 164 1.76 3.31 6.55
N HIS A 165 0.94 2.34 6.12
CA HIS A 165 -0.12 1.79 6.96
C HIS A 165 0.41 1.21 8.26
N ARG A 166 1.48 0.40 8.22
CA ARG A 166 2.11 -0.13 9.44
C ARG A 166 2.61 0.97 10.37
N ILE A 167 3.14 2.06 9.81
CA ILE A 167 3.56 3.23 10.59
C ILE A 167 2.34 3.89 11.24
N LEU A 168 1.32 4.21 10.46
CA LEU A 168 0.08 4.83 10.94
C LEU A 168 -0.59 3.98 12.04
N ASP A 169 -0.65 2.66 11.87
CA ASP A 169 -1.23 1.74 12.87
C ASP A 169 -0.42 1.76 14.17
N SER A 170 0.90 1.87 14.10
CA SER A 170 1.75 2.03 15.30
C SER A 170 1.55 3.35 16.04
N CYS A 171 0.98 4.35 15.36
CA CYS A 171 0.66 5.67 15.92
C CYS A 171 -0.77 5.76 16.48
N ASN A 172 -1.46 4.62 16.65
CA ASN A 172 -2.85 4.56 17.12
C ASN A 172 -3.79 5.49 16.34
N ARG A 173 -3.63 5.53 15.00
CA ARG A 173 -4.41 6.42 14.14
C ARG A 173 -5.92 6.28 14.36
N VAL A 174 -6.62 7.41 14.24
CA VAL A 174 -8.09 7.47 14.24
C VAL A 174 -8.56 7.97 12.88
N LYS A 175 -9.58 7.36 12.28
CA LYS A 175 -10.12 7.84 11.00
C LYS A 175 -10.96 9.11 11.25
N LEU A 176 -10.64 10.19 10.56
CA LEU A 176 -11.45 11.41 10.62
C LEU A 176 -12.60 11.41 9.61
N LYS A 177 -12.51 10.58 8.57
CA LYS A 177 -13.53 10.41 7.53
C LYS A 177 -13.91 8.93 7.40
N PRO A 178 -15.21 8.58 7.29
CA PRO A 178 -15.67 7.18 7.18
C PRO A 178 -15.05 6.42 6.01
N SER A 179 -14.90 7.07 4.85
CA SER A 179 -14.26 6.48 3.67
C SER A 179 -12.75 6.21 3.83
N GLY A 180 -12.15 6.58 4.96
CA GLY A 180 -10.71 6.70 5.12
C GLY A 180 -10.13 7.91 4.39
N GLY A 181 -8.80 7.95 4.32
CA GLY A 181 -8.03 8.97 3.59
C GLY A 181 -7.60 10.19 4.41
N ILE A 182 -8.18 10.40 5.60
CA ILE A 182 -7.70 11.38 6.58
C ILE A 182 -7.65 10.71 7.95
N TYR A 183 -6.50 10.79 8.60
CA TYR A 183 -6.22 10.15 9.88
C TYR A 183 -5.79 11.18 10.92
N PHE A 184 -6.33 11.11 12.13
CA PHE A 184 -5.76 11.81 13.27
C PHE A 184 -4.61 10.98 13.87
N ILE A 185 -3.49 11.65 14.11
CA ILE A 185 -2.29 11.10 14.76
C ILE A 185 -2.01 11.92 16.01
N PRO A 186 -1.97 11.31 17.21
CA PRO A 186 -1.61 12.01 18.46
C PRO A 186 -0.23 12.66 18.37
N LEU A 187 -0.06 13.81 19.04
CA LEU A 187 1.20 14.57 19.03
C LEU A 187 2.43 13.70 19.36
N ASP A 188 2.34 12.88 20.42
CA ASP A 188 3.42 12.01 20.88
C ASP A 188 3.90 10.98 19.84
N ASP A 189 3.05 10.62 18.87
CA ASP A 189 3.35 9.63 17.83
C ASP A 189 3.66 10.27 16.47
N PHE A 190 3.46 11.59 16.33
CA PHE A 190 3.49 12.29 15.04
C PHE A 190 4.87 12.28 14.38
N TYR A 191 5.95 12.25 15.17
CA TYR A 191 7.32 12.25 14.65
C TYR A 191 7.61 11.10 13.67
N TRP A 192 6.90 9.98 13.73
CA TRP A 192 7.04 8.90 12.75
C TRP A 192 6.54 9.30 11.36
N ILE A 193 5.48 10.09 11.29
CA ILE A 193 4.91 10.61 10.05
C ILE A 193 5.83 11.65 9.45
N GLU A 194 6.43 12.51 10.27
CA GLU A 194 7.45 13.47 9.82
C GLU A 194 8.69 12.77 9.26
N ARG A 195 9.15 11.70 9.90
CA ARG A 195 10.27 10.91 9.35
C ARG A 195 9.89 10.24 8.04
N PHE A 196 8.66 9.74 7.92
CA PHE A 196 8.20 9.13 6.68
C PHE A 196 8.01 10.16 5.56
N SER A 197 7.64 11.42 5.87
CA SER A 197 7.55 12.48 4.86
C SER A 197 8.90 12.74 4.18
N LYS A 198 10.02 12.51 4.88
CA LYS A 198 11.36 12.55 4.29
C LYS A 198 11.59 11.44 3.27
N ILE A 199 11.05 10.24 3.49
CA ILE A 199 11.07 9.17 2.46
C ILE A 199 10.29 9.60 1.21
N VAL A 200 9.15 10.27 1.39
CA VAL A 200 8.36 10.81 0.29
C VAL A 200 9.14 11.87 -0.49
N GLU A 201 9.88 12.74 0.20
CA GLU A 201 10.79 13.71 -0.44
C GLU A 201 11.89 13.00 -1.25
N GLU A 202 12.49 11.91 -0.74
CA GLU A 202 13.50 11.14 -1.50
C GLU A 202 12.91 10.49 -2.76
N ILE A 203 11.67 9.96 -2.70
CA ILE A 203 10.96 9.43 -3.88
C ILE A 203 10.79 10.52 -4.95
N LYS A 204 10.39 11.74 -4.55
CA LYS A 204 10.25 12.87 -5.47
C LYS A 204 11.57 13.32 -6.09
N LYS A 205 12.71 13.11 -5.42
CA LYS A 205 14.03 13.42 -6.01
C LYS A 205 14.41 12.46 -7.13
N ILE A 206 14.05 11.18 -7.02
CA ILE A 206 14.27 10.20 -8.09
C ILE A 206 13.37 10.49 -9.29
N ASP A 207 12.09 10.78 -9.04
CA ASP A 207 11.11 11.09 -10.07
C ASP A 207 10.35 12.38 -9.73
N PRO A 208 10.80 13.54 -10.24
CA PRO A 208 10.16 14.82 -9.98
C PRO A 208 8.70 14.92 -10.47
N ASN A 209 8.28 14.06 -11.40
CA ASN A 209 6.89 14.01 -11.88
C ASN A 209 6.00 13.13 -10.99
N ASN A 210 6.59 12.46 -9.99
CA ASN A 210 5.85 11.60 -9.07
C ASN A 210 4.96 12.44 -8.16
N ARG A 211 3.65 12.17 -8.18
CA ARG A 211 2.67 12.87 -7.35
C ARG A 211 2.49 12.24 -5.96
N THR A 212 3.45 11.44 -5.50
CA THR A 212 3.43 10.92 -4.13
C THR A 212 3.62 12.08 -3.16
N GLU A 213 2.74 12.24 -2.19
CA GLU A 213 2.79 13.35 -1.23
C GLU A 213 2.15 12.93 0.09
N ILE A 214 2.57 13.59 1.17
CA ILE A 214 1.96 13.47 2.49
C ILE A 214 1.83 14.87 3.05
N TRP A 215 0.64 15.16 3.56
CA TRP A 215 0.26 16.45 4.10
C TRP A 215 -0.33 16.26 5.48
N TYR A 216 -0.19 17.28 6.31
CA TYR A 216 -0.74 17.27 7.65
C TYR A 216 -1.10 18.68 8.13
N ALA A 217 -2.09 18.75 9.00
CA ALA A 217 -2.55 20.00 9.63
C ALA A 217 -2.77 19.78 11.13
N PRO A 218 -2.36 20.73 12.00
CA PRO A 218 -2.53 20.60 13.43
C PRO A 218 -4.01 20.64 13.83
N ILE A 219 -4.39 19.79 14.80
CA ILE A 219 -5.69 19.85 15.47
C ILE A 219 -5.48 20.51 16.83
N VAL A 220 -5.85 21.79 16.89
CA VAL A 220 -5.76 22.61 18.10
C VAL A 220 -6.72 22.08 19.16
N ASN A 221 -6.31 22.18 20.43
CA ASN A 221 -6.98 21.66 21.59
C ASN A 221 -8.19 22.49 22.02
N THR A 222 -9.22 22.47 21.17
CA THR A 222 -10.51 23.14 21.44
C THR A 222 -11.57 22.12 21.85
N GLU A 223 -12.58 22.56 22.60
CA GLU A 223 -13.73 21.73 22.98
C GLU A 223 -14.40 21.07 21.77
N ARG A 224 -14.54 21.81 20.67
CA ARG A 224 -15.09 21.30 19.41
C ARG A 224 -14.26 20.16 18.84
N HIS A 225 -12.93 20.29 18.83
CA HIS A 225 -12.05 19.26 18.31
C HIS A 225 -11.96 18.05 19.24
N ARG A 226 -11.98 18.24 20.57
CA ARG A 226 -12.06 17.13 21.53
C ARG A 226 -13.30 16.30 21.30
N ARG A 227 -14.48 16.92 21.25
CA ARG A 227 -15.75 16.23 21.00
C ARG A 227 -15.77 15.51 19.65
N MET A 228 -15.19 16.13 18.61
CA MET A 228 -15.04 15.48 17.31
C MET A 228 -14.15 14.23 17.40
N LEU A 229 -13.02 14.31 18.12
CA LEU A 229 -12.13 13.19 18.33
C LEU A 229 -12.75 12.09 19.19
N GLU A 230 -13.51 12.42 20.23
CA GLU A 230 -14.27 11.44 21.04
C GLU A 230 -15.16 10.57 20.15
N ILE A 231 -16.00 11.21 19.33
CA ILE A 231 -16.89 10.52 18.39
C ILE A 231 -16.06 9.66 17.41
N LYS A 232 -14.97 10.19 16.86
CA LYS A 232 -14.16 9.46 15.86
C LYS A 232 -13.37 8.30 16.47
N VAL A 233 -12.95 8.41 17.73
CA VAL A 233 -12.34 7.33 18.50
C VAL A 233 -13.37 6.24 18.73
N GLU A 234 -14.57 6.58 19.19
CA GLU A 234 -15.67 5.64 19.39
C GLU A 234 -16.00 4.89 18.10
N ASP A 235 -16.20 5.62 16.98
CA ASP A 235 -16.42 5.02 15.66
C ASP A 235 -15.30 4.03 15.28
N THR A 236 -14.03 4.41 15.51
CA THR A 236 -12.86 3.58 15.17
C THR A 236 -12.78 2.34 16.04
N LEU A 237 -13.06 2.45 17.34
CA LEU A 237 -13.08 1.33 18.27
C LEU A 237 -14.21 0.36 17.93
N GLU A 238 -15.39 0.88 17.63
CA GLU A 238 -16.54 0.07 17.21
C GLU A 238 -16.23 -0.71 15.91
N GLU A 239 -15.63 -0.07 14.91
CA GLU A 239 -15.18 -0.76 13.69
C GLU A 239 -14.19 -1.91 13.98
N ILE A 240 -13.21 -1.67 14.85
CA ILE A 240 -12.20 -2.68 15.22
C ILE A 240 -12.87 -3.87 15.93
N LEU A 241 -13.73 -3.59 16.91
CA LEU A 241 -14.42 -4.62 17.69
C LEU A 241 -15.41 -5.41 16.85
N ASN A 242 -16.20 -4.74 16.00
CA ASN A 242 -17.12 -5.41 15.09
C ASN A 242 -16.38 -6.31 14.09
N SER A 243 -15.25 -5.84 13.55
CA SER A 243 -14.38 -6.66 12.70
C SER A 243 -13.83 -7.89 13.44
N ALA A 244 -13.43 -7.73 14.70
CA ALA A 244 -12.95 -8.83 15.54
C ALA A 244 -14.06 -9.86 15.81
N ILE A 245 -15.27 -9.41 16.16
CA ILE A 245 -16.45 -10.27 16.38
C ILE A 245 -16.80 -11.04 15.11
N GLU A 246 -16.89 -10.36 13.95
CA GLU A 246 -17.18 -11.02 12.68
C GLU A 246 -16.15 -12.09 12.33
N ARG A 247 -14.86 -11.83 12.60
CA ARG A 247 -13.81 -12.82 12.39
C ARG A 247 -13.99 -14.01 13.33
N LEU A 248 -14.29 -13.79 14.61
CA LEU A 248 -14.54 -14.86 15.59
C LEU A 248 -15.73 -15.75 15.17
N LEU A 249 -16.82 -15.15 14.70
CA LEU A 249 -18.01 -15.88 14.25
C LEU A 249 -17.76 -16.74 13.01
N LYS A 250 -16.77 -16.39 12.19
CA LYS A 250 -16.38 -17.12 10.98
C LYS A 250 -15.36 -18.23 11.23
N ILE A 251 -14.83 -18.36 12.45
CA ILE A 251 -13.86 -19.42 12.78
C ILE A 251 -14.58 -20.76 12.80
N ASP A 252 -14.21 -21.63 11.86
CA ASP A 252 -14.66 -23.02 11.90
C ASP A 252 -13.92 -23.77 13.03
N SER A 253 -14.69 -24.47 13.85
CA SER A 253 -14.19 -25.34 14.91
C SER A 253 -13.23 -26.43 14.42
N GLN A 254 -13.30 -26.81 13.14
CA GLN A 254 -12.48 -27.85 12.51
C GLN A 254 -11.23 -27.30 11.78
N ASP A 255 -11.02 -25.97 11.75
CA ASP A 255 -9.88 -25.37 11.04
C ASP A 255 -8.57 -25.50 11.84
N PRO A 256 -7.53 -26.19 11.31
CA PRO A 256 -6.24 -26.31 11.98
C PRO A 256 -5.49 -24.98 12.16
N SER A 257 -5.90 -23.91 11.46
CA SER A 257 -5.35 -22.55 11.61
C SER A 257 -6.05 -21.72 12.69
N LYS A 258 -7.07 -22.27 13.37
CA LYS A 258 -7.88 -21.60 14.40
C LYS A 258 -7.07 -20.88 15.47
N VAL A 259 -6.02 -21.50 16.01
CA VAL A 259 -5.21 -20.90 17.10
C VAL A 259 -4.61 -19.57 16.65
N ARG A 260 -4.04 -19.53 15.44
CA ARG A 260 -3.46 -18.31 14.89
C ARG A 260 -4.52 -17.24 14.63
N GLN A 261 -5.70 -17.63 14.12
CA GLN A 261 -6.80 -16.70 13.89
C GLN A 261 -7.29 -16.07 15.20
N VAL A 262 -7.43 -16.88 16.26
CA VAL A 262 -7.79 -16.40 17.60
C VAL A 262 -6.73 -15.45 18.17
N ASP A 263 -5.44 -15.79 18.05
CA ASP A 263 -4.34 -14.92 18.50
C ASP A 263 -4.33 -13.56 17.77
N GLU A 264 -4.60 -13.55 16.47
CA GLU A 264 -4.71 -12.32 15.69
C GLU A 264 -5.87 -11.45 16.16
N ILE A 265 -7.01 -12.05 16.50
CA ILE A 265 -8.19 -11.34 17.02
C ILE A 265 -7.91 -10.80 18.43
N ALA A 266 -7.30 -11.60 19.31
CA ALA A 266 -6.90 -11.15 20.64
C ALA A 266 -6.01 -9.90 20.55
N LYS A 267 -5.03 -9.89 19.63
CA LYS A 267 -4.17 -8.72 19.37
C LYS A 267 -4.94 -7.49 18.88
N GLN A 268 -6.01 -7.67 18.10
CA GLN A 268 -6.88 -6.57 17.66
C GLN A 268 -7.64 -5.96 18.86
N ILE A 269 -8.17 -6.80 19.75
CA ILE A 269 -8.87 -6.35 20.97
C ILE A 269 -7.90 -5.62 21.91
N GLU A 270 -6.71 -6.19 22.16
CA GLU A 270 -5.67 -5.54 22.97
C GLU A 270 -5.23 -4.18 22.38
N HIS A 271 -5.19 -4.08 21.05
CA HIS A 271 -4.92 -2.81 20.39
C HIS A 271 -6.03 -1.78 20.65
N ALA A 272 -7.30 -2.19 20.54
CA ALA A 272 -8.45 -1.33 20.83
C ALA A 272 -8.44 -0.83 22.30
N THR A 273 -8.13 -1.71 23.25
CA THR A 273 -8.01 -1.33 24.68
C THR A 273 -6.91 -0.28 24.89
N ARG A 274 -5.72 -0.50 24.34
CA ARG A 274 -4.60 0.47 24.44
C ARG A 274 -4.94 1.81 23.78
N MET A 275 -5.64 1.77 22.64
CA MET A 275 -6.12 2.99 21.98
C MET A 275 -7.10 3.74 22.90
N ALA A 276 -8.11 3.07 23.43
CA ALA A 276 -9.10 3.68 24.33
C ALA A 276 -8.44 4.33 25.56
N GLU A 277 -7.50 3.64 26.21
CA GLU A 277 -6.75 4.16 27.36
C GLU A 277 -5.94 5.41 26.98
N LYS A 278 -5.22 5.37 25.86
CA LYS A 278 -4.42 6.50 25.37
C LYS A 278 -5.27 7.73 25.09
N TYR A 279 -6.36 7.56 24.35
CA TYR A 279 -7.26 8.67 24.00
C TYR A 279 -8.01 9.20 25.22
N THR A 280 -8.42 8.33 26.14
CA THR A 280 -9.02 8.74 27.42
C THR A 280 -8.06 9.64 28.20
N LYS A 281 -6.78 9.25 28.31
CA LYS A 281 -5.77 10.07 28.99
C LYS A 281 -5.55 11.41 28.27
N MET A 282 -5.36 11.38 26.96
CA MET A 282 -5.11 12.59 26.16
C MET A 282 -6.25 13.61 26.26
N LEU A 283 -7.49 13.14 26.18
CA LEU A 283 -8.67 14.00 26.19
C LEU A 283 -9.04 14.49 27.61
N LYS A 284 -8.75 13.70 28.66
CA LYS A 284 -8.96 14.10 30.07
C LYS A 284 -7.91 15.05 30.63
N VAL A 285 -6.64 14.90 30.26
CA VAL A 285 -5.51 15.67 30.84
C VAL A 285 -5.56 17.16 30.48
N SER A 286 -6.37 17.54 29.49
CA SER A 286 -6.42 18.91 28.96
C SER A 286 -7.49 19.83 29.61
N LEU A 287 -8.11 19.38 30.71
CA LEU A 287 -9.14 20.12 31.46
C LEU A 287 -8.60 20.86 32.71
N ASN A 288 -7.29 20.82 32.95
CA ASN A 288 -6.63 21.54 34.05
C ASN A 288 -5.83 22.74 33.54
#